data_AF-A0A0T6AJL8-F1
#
_entry.id   AF-A0A0T6AJL8-F1
#
_cell.length_a   1.000
_cell.length_b   1.000
_cell.length_c   1.000
_cell.angle_alpha   90.00
_cell.angle_beta   90.00
_cell.angle_gamma   90.00
#
_symmetry.space_group_name_H-M   'P 1'
#
loop_
_entity.id
_entity.type
_entity.pdbx_description
1 polymer ?
#
loop_
_entity_poly.entity_id
_entity_poly.type
_entity_poly.pdbx_seq_one_letter_code
_entity_poly.pdbx_strand_id
1 'polypeptide(L)' 'MKYLGIARKEKGKIVMPDGFREIEEGRTYEAVEIGGDILLASVPLDRERLSKIGQLAARSIEEHRKSLEGLAG' A
#
# COMPACT_ATOMS: atom_id res chain seq x y z
N MET A 1 7.35 -6.79 -12.68
CA MET A 1 6.16 -5.99 -12.30
C MET A 1 6.46 -4.54 -12.58
N LYS A 2 5.62 -3.84 -13.34
CA LYS A 2 5.75 -2.40 -13.60
C LYS A 2 5.07 -1.65 -12.46
N TYR A 3 5.81 -0.79 -11.76
CA TYR A 3 5.22 0.08 -10.74
C TYR A 3 4.46 1.21 -11.44
N LEU A 4 3.18 1.36 -11.12
CA LEU A 4 2.29 2.30 -11.79
C LEU A 4 2.16 3.65 -11.05
N GLY A 5 2.78 3.77 -9.88
CA GLY A 5 2.64 4.91 -8.99
C GLY A 5 1.52 4.73 -7.96
N ILE A 6 1.27 5.79 -7.20
CA ILE A 6 0.24 5.86 -6.16
C ILE A 6 -0.88 6.79 -6.65
N ALA A 7 -2.13 6.35 -6.61
CA ALA A 7 -3.27 7.21 -6.84
C ALA A 7 -3.64 7.94 -5.55
N ARG A 8 -4.13 9.18 -5.64
CA ARG A 8 -4.45 10.02 -4.47
C ARG A 8 -5.87 10.52 -4.51
N LYS A 9 -6.44 10.74 -3.32
CA LYS A 9 -7.73 11.42 -3.20
C LYS A 9 -7.51 12.90 -2.95
N GLU A 10 -7.79 13.73 -3.95
CA GLU A 10 -7.70 15.19 -3.85
C GLU A 10 -9.07 15.81 -4.09
N LYS A 11 -9.57 16.58 -3.13
CA LYS A 11 -10.86 17.30 -3.23
C LYS A 11 -12.04 16.40 -3.66
N GLY A 12 -12.06 15.16 -3.16
CA GLY A 12 -13.10 14.18 -3.48
C GLY A 12 -12.93 13.47 -4.84
N LYS A 13 -11.84 13.72 -5.58
CA LYS A 13 -11.52 13.06 -6.84
C LYS A 13 -10.30 12.16 -6.69
N ILE A 14 -10.28 11.05 -7.43
CA ILE A 14 -9.10 10.18 -7.51
C ILE A 14 -8.21 10.73 -8.62
N VAL A 15 -6.99 11.11 -8.26
CA VAL A 15 -5.93 11.52 -9.18
C VAL A 15 -5.07 10.30 -9.43
N MET A 16 -5.05 9.85 -10.69
CA MET A 16 -4.27 8.70 -11.11
C MET A 16 -2.85 9.14 -11.52
N PRO A 17 -1.81 8.37 -11.18
CA PRO A 17 -0.44 8.68 -11.60
C PRO A 17 -0.26 8.47 -13.11
N ASP A 18 0.66 9.21 -13.73
CA ASP A 18 0.86 9.19 -15.19
C ASP A 18 1.23 7.81 -15.75
N GLY A 19 1.80 6.92 -14.92
CA GLY A 19 2.06 5.53 -15.28
C GLY A 19 0.82 4.73 -15.69
N PHE A 20 -0.39 5.21 -15.38
CA PHE A 20 -1.65 4.62 -15.82
C PHE A 20 -1.99 4.89 -17.29
N ARG A 21 -1.38 5.88 -17.95
CA ARG A 21 -1.68 6.22 -19.35
C ARG A 21 -1.27 5.14 -20.34
N GLU A 22 -0.33 4.28 -19.96
CA GLU A 22 0.20 3.20 -20.80
C GLU A 22 -0.49 1.85 -20.55
N ILE A 23 -1.55 1.83 -19.74
CA ILE A 23 -2.29 0.61 -19.42
C ILE A 23 -3.42 0.43 -20.43
N GLU A 24 -3.55 -0.79 -20.95
CA GLU A 24 -4.67 -1.17 -21.80
C GLU A 24 -6.02 -0.94 -21.09
N GLU A 25 -6.95 -0.31 -21.79
CA GLU A 25 -8.33 -0.18 -21.33
C GLU A 25 -8.95 -1.57 -21.05
N GLY A 26 -9.81 -1.65 -20.04
CA GLY A 26 -10.51 -2.87 -19.66
C GLY A 26 -9.79 -3.76 -18.64
N ARG A 27 -8.61 -3.38 -18.16
CA ARG A 27 -7.96 -4.09 -17.04
C ARG A 27 -8.57 -3.71 -15.69
N THR A 28 -8.94 -4.72 -14.91
CA THR A 28 -9.41 -4.57 -13.53
C THR A 28 -8.24 -4.69 -12.55
N TYR A 29 -8.22 -3.80 -11.58
CA TYR A 29 -7.26 -3.82 -10.47
C TYR A 29 -8.03 -3.81 -9.15
N GLU A 30 -7.45 -4.46 -8.14
CA GLU A 30 -7.91 -4.28 -6.76
C GLU A 30 -7.27 -3.02 -6.18
N ALA A 31 -8.09 -2.17 -5.55
CA ALA A 31 -7.66 -0.94 -4.90
C ALA A 31 -7.51 -1.14 -3.40
N VAL A 32 -6.36 -0.71 -2.85
CA VAL A 32 -6.06 -0.76 -1.41
C VAL A 32 -5.70 0.65 -0.95
N GLU A 33 -6.41 1.14 0.07
CA GLU A 33 -6.13 2.45 0.67
C GLU A 33 -5.13 2.30 1.83
N ILE A 34 -4.05 3.07 1.80
CA ILE A 34 -2.98 3.06 2.79
C ILE A 34 -2.64 4.51 3.13
N GLY A 35 -3.00 5.00 4.32
CA GLY A 35 -2.64 6.36 4.75
C GLY A 35 -3.21 7.49 3.87
N GLY A 36 -4.36 7.28 3.22
CA GLY A 36 -4.99 8.23 2.30
C GLY A 36 -4.50 8.15 0.85
N ASP A 37 -3.47 7.33 0.61
CA ASP A 37 -2.99 6.95 -0.71
C ASP A 37 -3.72 5.68 -1.20
N ILE A 38 -3.95 5.56 -2.50
CA ILE A 38 -4.60 4.41 -3.15
C ILE A 38 -3.55 3.66 -3.97
N LEU A 39 -3.28 2.42 -3.57
CA LEU A 39 -2.46 1.48 -4.30
C LEU A 39 -3.35 0.61 -5.18
N LEU A 40 -2.98 0.49 -6.46
CA LEU A 40 -3.66 -0.38 -7.41
C LEU A 40 -2.80 -1.61 -7.68
N ALA A 41 -3.34 -2.78 -7.38
CA ALA A 41 -2.63 -4.04 -7.48
C ALA A 41 -3.35 -4.99 -8.43
N SER A 42 -2.55 -5.76 -9.19
CA SER A 42 -3.08 -6.77 -10.11
C SER A 42 -3.80 -7.88 -9.32
N VAL A 43 -4.94 -8.31 -9.85
CA VAL A 43 -5.69 -9.46 -9.34
C VAL A 43 -5.04 -10.79 -9.73
N PRO A 44 -5.18 -11.84 -8.89
CA PRO A 44 -5.78 -11.81 -7.55
C PRO A 44 -4.75 -11.40 -6.47
N LEU A 45 -5.18 -10.57 -5.52
CA LEU A 45 -4.37 -10.27 -4.35
C LEU A 45 -4.38 -11.44 -3.36
N ASP A 46 -3.19 -11.91 -2.98
CA ASP A 46 -3.02 -12.92 -1.92
C ASP A 46 -3.24 -12.28 -0.54
N ARG A 47 -4.51 -12.29 -0.09
CA ARG A 47 -4.94 -11.68 1.17
C ARG A 47 -4.34 -12.35 2.40
N GLU A 48 -4.09 -13.66 2.33
CA GLU A 48 -3.47 -14.40 3.43
C GLU A 48 -2.03 -13.95 3.63
N ARG A 49 -1.27 -13.87 2.53
CA ARG A 49 0.09 -13.34 2.55
C ARG A 49 0.14 -11.89 3.04
N LEU A 50 -0.77 -11.03 2.59
CA LEU A 50 -0.83 -9.64 3.05
C LEU A 50 -1.14 -9.54 4.55
N SER A 51 -2.09 -10.34 5.05
CA SER A 51 -2.40 -10.40 6.48
C SER A 51 -1.17 -10.80 7.30
N LYS A 52 -0.43 -11.81 6.83
CA LYS A 52 0.82 -12.26 7.47
C LYS A 52 1.89 -11.17 7.46
N ILE A 53 2.04 -10.43 6.35
CA ILE A 53 2.95 -9.27 6.28
C ILE A 53 2.53 -8.20 7.29
N GLY A 54 1.23 -7.90 7.38
CA GLY A 54 0.71 -6.93 8.34
C GLY A 54 1.02 -7.30 9.80
N GLN A 55 0.83 -8.57 10.17
CA GLN A 55 1.17 -9.08 11.51
C GLN A 55 2.67 -8.94 11.83
N LEU A 56 3.54 -9.32 10.88
CA LEU A 56 4.99 -9.22 11.05
C LEU A 56 5.45 -7.76 11.16
N ALA A 57 4.88 -6.86 10.35
CA ALA A 57 5.18 -5.43 10.40
C ALA A 57 4.75 -4.82 11.75
N ALA A 58 3.56 -5.14 12.25
CA ALA A 58 3.08 -4.68 13.54
C ALA A 58 4.02 -5.12 14.68
N ARG A 59 4.42 -6.39 14.67
CA ARG A 59 5.38 -6.92 15.64
C ARG A 59 6.73 -6.22 15.57
N SER A 60 7.27 -6.01 14.37
CA SER A 60 8.54 -5.31 14.16
C SER A 60 8.49 -3.87 14.67
N ILE A 61 7.38 -3.13 14.43
CA ILE A 61 7.18 -1.78 14.96
C ILE A 61 7.15 -1.78 16.48
N GLU A 62 6.48 -2.74 17.10
CA GLU A 62 6.40 -2.84 18.56
C GLU A 62 7.76 -3.15 19.19
N GLU A 63 8.49 -4.13 18.64
CA GLU A 63 9.84 -4.48 19.09
C GLU A 63 10.80 -3.29 18.91
N HIS A 64 10.69 -2.56 17.79
CA HIS A 64 11.49 -1.36 17.56
C HIS A 64 11.17 -0.25 18.58
N ARG A 65 9.90 -0.01 18.89
CA ARG A 65 9.50 0.97 19.92
C ARG A 65 10.11 0.65 21.28
N LYS A 66 10.05 -0.63 21.71
CA LYS A 66 10.68 -1.09 22.95
C LYS A 66 12.19 -0.85 22.96
N SER A 67 12.86 -1.08 21.83
CA SER A 67 14.30 -0.80 21.72
C SER A 67 14.64 0.69 21.86
N LEU A 68 13.79 1.58 21.35
CA LEU A 68 13.99 3.03 21.46
C LEU A 68 13.75 3.53 22.89
N GLU A 69 12.72 3.00 23.56
CA GLU A 69 12.45 3.31 24.98
C GLU A 69 13.60 2.86 25.87
N GLY A 70 14.21 1.70 25.59
CA GLY A 70 15.37 1.20 26.33
C GLY A 70 16.68 1.98 26.10
N LEU A 71 16.75 2.84 25.07
CA LEU A 71 17.91 3.69 24.77
C LEU A 71 17.75 5.13 25.29
N ALA A 72 16.54 5.52 25.68
CA ALA A 72 16.23 6.85 26.22
C ALA A 72 16.26 6.91 27.77
N GLY A 73 16.64 5.81 28.43
CA GLY A 73 16.75 5.68 29.89
C GLY A 73 18.19 5.67 30.39
#